data_AF-A0A8J8FPA5-F1
#
_entry.id   AF-A0A8J8FPA5-F1
#
_cell.length_a   1.000
_cell.length_b   1.000
_cell.length_c   1.000
_cell.angle_alpha   90.00
_cell.angle_beta   90.00
_cell.angle_gamma   90.00
#
_symmetry.space_group_name_H-M   'P 1'
#
loop_
_entity.id
_entity.type
_entity.pdbx_description
1 polymer ?
#
loop_
_entity_poly.entity_id
_entity_poly.type
_entity_poly.pdbx_seq_one_letter_code
_entity_poly.pdbx_strand_id
1 'polypeptide(L)'
;MHKKHHPDQGKVRKQGAQVAKALMELVEIGVEVISVSFLGPHPEILVMNCPGVDKIRNHCWGQGENEHGKYTRKVAVVKGCTVKWHEERA
;
A
#
# COMPACT_ATOMS: atom_id res chain seq x y z
N MET A 1 -10.63 -11.75 -33.19
CA MET A 1 -10.69 -10.35 -32.73
C MET A 1 -10.44 -10.30 -31.23
N HIS A 2 -9.26 -9.87 -30.79
CA HIS A 2 -9.03 -9.60 -29.37
C HIS A 2 -9.83 -8.34 -29.00
N LYS A 3 -10.91 -8.50 -28.21
CA LYS A 3 -11.61 -7.34 -27.63
C LYS A 3 -10.62 -6.65 -26.69
N LYS A 4 -10.20 -5.43 -27.04
CA LYS A 4 -9.42 -4.58 -26.14
C LYS A 4 -10.28 -4.34 -24.90
N HIS A 5 -9.94 -5.03 -23.82
CA HIS A 5 -10.61 -4.85 -22.54
C HIS A 5 -10.11 -3.52 -21.97
N HIS A 6 -10.84 -2.45 -22.23
CA HIS A 6 -10.52 -1.16 -21.61
C HIS A 6 -10.77 -1.28 -20.11
N PRO A 7 -9.84 -0.83 -19.25
CA PRO A 7 -10.09 -0.78 -17.82
C PRO A 7 -11.29 0.13 -17.55
N ASP A 8 -12.16 -0.31 -16.65
CA ASP A 8 -13.34 0.44 -16.22
C ASP A 8 -12.88 1.77 -15.57
N GLN A 9 -13.07 2.86 -16.32
CA GLN A 9 -12.68 4.21 -15.94
C GLN A 9 -13.33 4.64 -14.61
N GLY A 10 -14.52 4.13 -14.28
CA GLY A 10 -15.19 4.40 -13.02
C GLY A 10 -14.47 3.77 -11.83
N LYS A 11 -13.96 2.55 -11.98
CA LYS A 11 -13.14 1.88 -10.96
C LYS A 11 -11.81 2.59 -10.75
N VAL A 12 -11.14 2.97 -11.84
CA VAL A 12 -9.86 3.68 -11.78
C VAL A 12 -10.01 5.02 -11.05
N ARG A 13 -11.06 5.81 -11.34
CA ARG A 13 -11.32 7.07 -10.62
C ARG A 13 -11.56 6.86 -9.12
N LYS A 14 -12.33 5.84 -8.74
CA LYS A 14 -12.58 5.52 -7.32
C LYS A 14 -11.30 5.13 -6.60
N GLN A 15 -10.47 4.28 -7.22
CA GLN A 15 -9.17 3.90 -6.67
C GLN A 15 -8.23 5.12 -6.55
N GLY A 16 -8.22 6.01 -7.55
CA GLY A 16 -7.43 7.25 -7.49
C GLY A 16 -7.85 8.15 -6.31
N ALA A 17 -9.16 8.32 -6.08
CA ALA A 17 -9.66 9.08 -4.94
C ALA A 17 -9.33 8.42 -3.59
N GLN A 18 -9.31 7.08 -3.52
CA GLN A 18 -8.88 6.35 -2.32
C GLN A 18 -7.40 6.55 -2.04
N VAL A 19 -6.56 6.40 -3.06
CA VAL A 19 -5.10 6.62 -2.96
C VAL A 19 -4.80 8.05 -2.51
N ALA A 20 -5.43 9.06 -3.11
CA ALA A 20 -5.20 10.46 -2.73
C ALA A 20 -5.46 10.69 -1.24
N LYS A 21 -6.53 10.12 -0.69
CA LYS A 21 -6.84 10.20 0.76
C LYS A 21 -5.81 9.47 1.61
N ALA A 22 -5.36 8.30 1.19
CA ALA A 22 -4.31 7.57 1.90
C ALA A 22 -2.98 8.32 1.90
N LEU A 23 -2.59 8.90 0.76
CA LEU A 23 -1.36 9.68 0.64
C LEU A 23 -1.38 10.93 1.52
N MET A 24 -2.51 11.66 1.60
CA MET A 24 -2.63 12.81 2.50
C MET A 24 -2.36 12.41 3.96
N GLU A 25 -2.97 11.32 4.43
CA GLU A 25 -2.78 10.84 5.81
C GLU A 25 -1.33 10.38 6.07
N LEU A 26 -0.69 9.71 5.10
CA LEU A 26 0.71 9.29 5.19
C LEU A 26 1.67 10.49 5.24
N VAL A 27 1.43 11.51 4.42
CA VAL A 27 2.26 12.73 4.40
C VAL A 27 2.07 13.55 5.67
N GLU A 28 0.84 13.66 6.20
CA GLU A 28 0.54 14.36 7.46
C GLU A 28 1.32 13.80 8.66
N ILE A 29 1.58 12.48 8.67
CA ILE A 29 2.37 11.83 9.73
C ILE A 29 3.87 11.79 9.44
N GLY A 30 4.33 12.34 8.31
CA GLY A 30 5.74 12.42 7.92
C GLY A 30 6.28 11.14 7.27
N VAL A 31 5.43 10.34 6.65
CA VAL A 31 5.83 9.12 5.94
C VAL A 31 6.17 9.43 4.49
N GLU A 32 7.37 9.05 4.07
CA GLU A 32 7.83 9.21 2.69
C GLU A 32 7.27 8.10 1.80
N VAL A 33 6.64 8.50 0.70
CA VAL A 33 6.02 7.60 -0.26
C VAL A 33 6.97 7.36 -1.42
N ILE A 34 7.26 6.09 -1.72
CA ILE A 34 8.18 5.68 -2.79
C ILE A 34 7.39 5.45 -4.09
N SER A 35 6.32 4.68 -4.03
CA SER A 35 5.54 4.32 -5.22
C SER A 35 4.10 3.92 -4.89
N VAL A 36 3.24 4.00 -5.91
CA VAL A 36 1.86 3.52 -5.85
C VAL A 36 1.60 2.58 -7.01
N SER A 37 1.00 1.42 -6.73
CA SER A 37 0.58 0.42 -7.70
C SER A 37 -0.93 0.21 -7.66
N PHE A 38 -1.55 0.12 -8.84
CA PHE A 38 -2.99 -0.18 -9.01
C PHE A 38 -3.21 -1.58 -9.59
N LEU A 39 -2.17 -2.42 -9.66
CA LEU A 39 -2.22 -3.73 -10.30
C LEU A 39 -2.94 -4.79 -9.43
N GLY A 40 -3.05 -4.54 -8.12
CA GLY A 40 -3.72 -5.41 -7.18
C GLY A 40 -5.22 -5.15 -7.04
N PRO A 41 -5.96 -6.02 -6.33
CA PRO A 41 -7.37 -5.81 -6.00
C PRO A 41 -7.58 -4.56 -5.12
N HIS A 42 -6.56 -4.20 -4.35
CA HIS A 42 -6.45 -2.95 -3.61
C HIS A 42 -5.20 -2.19 -4.10
N PRO A 43 -5.24 -0.86 -4.19
CA PRO A 43 -4.03 -0.08 -4.45
C PRO A 43 -2.97 -0.35 -3.39
N GLU A 44 -1.74 -0.52 -3.82
CA GLU A 44 -0.59 -0.73 -2.94
C GLU A 44 0.26 0.54 -2.91
N ILE A 45 0.61 1.01 -1.72
CA ILE A 45 1.48 2.16 -1.49
C ILE A 45 2.74 1.64 -0.83
N LEU A 46 3.88 1.81 -1.50
CA LEU A 46 5.19 1.52 -0.92
C LEU A 46 5.71 2.78 -0.25
N VAL A 47 6.12 2.66 1.02
CA VAL A 47 6.63 3.78 1.82
C VAL A 47 7.98 3.44 2.42
N MET A 48 8.79 4.45 2.72
CA MET A 48 10.02 4.25 3.50
C MET A 48 9.68 3.91 4.95
N ASN A 49 10.49 3.07 5.58
CA ASN A 49 10.39 2.83 7.01
C ASN A 49 10.98 4.02 7.79
N CYS A 50 10.13 4.94 8.26
CA CYS A 50 10.53 6.15 8.98
C CYS A 50 9.78 6.33 10.32
N PRO A 51 10.22 7.26 11.21
CA PRO A 51 9.62 7.50 12.54
C PRO A 51 8.16 8.00 12.60
N GLY A 52 7.40 7.95 11.51
CA GLY A 52 5.95 8.19 11.49
C GLY A 52 5.10 6.93 11.25
N VAL A 53 5.74 5.83 10.84
CA VAL A 53 5.08 4.56 10.50
C VAL A 53 4.37 3.91 11.69
N ASP A 54 4.91 4.08 12.89
CA ASP A 54 4.37 3.62 14.16
C ASP A 54 2.99 4.23 14.48
N LYS A 55 2.70 5.40 13.92
CA LYS A 55 1.41 6.07 14.05
C LYS A 55 0.33 5.49 13.14
N ILE A 56 0.70 4.69 12.13
CA ILE A 56 -0.25 4.03 11.24
C ILE A 56 -0.89 2.86 11.98
N ARG A 57 -2.23 2.82 12.02
CA ARG A 57 -2.96 1.68 12.59
C ARG A 57 -2.65 0.41 11.81
N ASN A 58 -1.92 -0.49 12.46
CA ASN A 58 -1.55 -1.76 11.88
C ASN A 58 -2.75 -2.72 11.89
N HIS A 59 -3.04 -3.29 10.73
CA HIS A 59 -3.85 -4.50 10.65
C HIS A 59 -2.88 -5.68 10.43
N CYS A 60 -2.99 -6.74 11.22
CA CYS A 60 -2.16 -7.92 11.02
C CYS A 60 -2.69 -8.70 9.81
N TRP A 61 -2.18 -8.43 8.60
CA TRP A 61 -2.52 -9.15 7.38
C TRP A 61 -1.26 -9.72 6.73
N GLY A 62 -1.22 -11.05 6.57
CA GLY A 62 -0.12 -11.77 5.93
C GLY A 62 0.84 -12.45 6.91
N GLN A 63 0.48 -13.65 7.35
CA GLN A 63 1.46 -14.62 7.83
C GLN A 63 1.97 -15.39 6.61
N GLY A 64 3.30 -15.49 6.45
CA GLY A 64 3.92 -16.25 5.38
C GLY A 64 5.25 -16.85 5.84
N GLU A 65 5.81 -17.75 5.04
CA GLU A 65 7.14 -18.30 5.26
C GLU A 65 8.07 -17.81 4.15
N ASN A 66 9.24 -17.30 4.52
CA ASN A 66 10.35 -17.05 3.60
C ASN A 66 11.46 -18.06 3.91
N GLU A 67 12.56 -18.01 3.16
CA GLU A 67 13.72 -18.89 3.35
C GLU A 67 14.35 -18.79 4.75
N HIS A 68 13.99 -17.77 5.53
CA HIS A 68 14.42 -17.54 6.91
C HIS A 68 13.36 -17.89 7.97
N GLY A 69 12.23 -18.50 7.58
CA GLY A 69 11.17 -18.97 8.47
C GLY A 69 9.87 -18.16 8.40
N LYS A 70 9.06 -18.27 9.46
CA LYS A 70 7.76 -17.60 9.55
C LYS A 70 7.95 -16.10 9.72
N TYR A 71 7.54 -15.32 8.72
CA TYR A 71 7.47 -13.87 8.81
C TYR A 71 6.03 -13.41 9.00
N THR A 72 5.86 -12.39 9.84
CA THR A 72 4.62 -11.61 9.89
C THR A 72 4.86 -10.36 9.07
N ARG A 73 4.31 -10.29 7.85
CA ARG A 73 4.23 -9.01 7.17
C ARG A 73 3.21 -8.20 7.96
N LYS A 74 3.69 -7.20 8.70
CA LYS A 74 2.80 -6.13 9.10
C LYS A 74 2.40 -5.47 7.77
N VAL A 75 1.12 -5.28 7.53
CA VAL A 75 0.60 -4.55 6.38
C VAL A 75 -0.37 -3.57 6.96
N ALA A 76 -0.06 -2.28 6.90
CA ALA A 76 -1.06 -1.31 7.33
C ALA A 76 -2.10 -1.11 6.21
N VAL A 77 -3.36 -0.96 6.60
CA VAL A 77 -4.43 -0.62 5.66
C VAL A 77 -4.85 0.81 5.94
N VAL A 78 -4.60 1.70 4.98
CA VAL A 78 -4.95 3.12 5.08
C VAL A 78 -5.97 3.44 3.99
N LYS A 79 -7.20 3.79 4.39
CA LYS A 79 -8.32 4.13 3.49
C LYS A 79 -8.58 3.10 2.38
N GLY A 80 -8.35 1.81 2.67
CA GLY A 80 -8.52 0.71 1.71
C GLY A 80 -7.33 0.50 0.77
N CYS A 81 -6.22 1.21 0.98
CA CYS A 81 -4.94 0.96 0.33
C CYS A 81 -4.06 0.10 1.23
N THR A 82 -3.34 -0.83 0.62
CA THR A 82 -2.33 -1.67 1.28
C THR A 82 -1.04 -0.88 1.38
N VAL A 83 -0.53 -0.64 2.57
CA VAL A 83 0.76 0.02 2.79
C VAL A 83 1.83 -1.02 3.07
N LYS A 84 2.88 -1.02 2.26
CA LYS A 84 4.07 -1.85 2.43
C LYS A 84 5.25 -0.97 2.79
N TRP A 85 6.08 -1.44 3.71
CA TRP A 85 7.32 -0.77 4.07
C TRP A 85 8.46 -1.29 3.21
N HIS A 86 9.27 -0.35 2.73
CA HIS A 86 10.57 -0.64 2.17
C HIS A 86 11.55 -0.80 3.33
N GLU A 87 11.97 -2.04 3.56
CA GLU A 87 13.01 -2.39 4.53
C GLU A 87 14.38 -2.21 3.87
N GLU A 88 14.72 -1.00 3.44
CA GLU A 88 16.13 -0.72 3.16
C GLU A 88 16.87 -0.74 4.50
N ARG A 89 17.72 -1.76 4.68
CA ARG A 89 18.65 -1.85 5.81
C ARG A 89 19.51 -0.59 5.81
N ALA A 90 19.45 0.15 6.92
CA ALA A 90 20.47 1.12 7.30
C ALA A 90 21.88 0.49 7.25
#